data_AF-A0A967WGG4-F1
#
_entry.id   AF-A0A967WGG4-F1
#
_cell.length_a   1.000
_cell.length_b   1.000
_cell.length_c   1.000
_cell.angle_alpha   90.00
_cell.angle_beta   90.00
_cell.angle_gamma   90.00
#
_symmetry.space_group_name_H-M   'P 1'
#
loop_
_entity.id
_entity.type
_entity.pdbx_description
1 polymer ?
#
loop_
_entity_poly.entity_id
_entity_poly.type
_entity_poly.pdbx_seq_one_letter_code
_entity_poly.pdbx_strand_id
1 'polypeptide(L)'
;KAGRTPQDRLALAEKTGVPLDAILEYVKLSDLARIPGTKGIRARLYHDAGVDTVDKMAEWDPVELRAMLVSFVERTGFDGIAPLPKEAASAIATAKRLPKVVEY
;
A
#
# COMPACT_ATOMS: atom_id res chain seq x y z
N LYS A 1 7.25 0.66 -17.93
CA LYS A 1 6.96 1.23 -16.58
C LYS A 1 8.15 0.88 -15.71
N ALA A 2 8.77 1.83 -15.02
CA ALA A 2 9.90 1.50 -14.14
C ALA A 2 9.39 0.75 -12.89
N GLY A 3 10.11 -0.29 -12.45
CA GLY A 3 9.81 -1.03 -11.22
C GLY A 3 8.63 -2.02 -11.24
N ARG A 4 8.09 -2.35 -12.43
CA ARG A 4 6.95 -3.29 -12.55
C ARG A 4 7.35 -4.71 -12.13
N THR A 5 8.43 -5.24 -12.68
CA THR A 5 8.95 -6.59 -12.39
C THR A 5 10.12 -6.53 -11.40
N PRO A 6 10.51 -7.66 -10.78
CA PRO A 6 11.74 -7.73 -9.99
C PRO A 6 12.98 -7.25 -10.76
N GLN A 7 13.08 -7.60 -12.04
CA GLN A 7 14.18 -7.21 -12.93
C GLN A 7 14.17 -5.70 -13.20
N ASP A 8 12.99 -5.11 -13.43
CA ASP A 8 12.86 -3.65 -13.62
C ASP A 8 13.27 -2.89 -12.35
N ARG A 9 12.99 -3.44 -11.16
CA ARG A 9 13.39 -2.85 -9.88
C ARG A 9 14.91 -2.96 -9.66
N LEU A 10 15.52 -4.09 -10.00
CA LEU A 10 16.97 -4.27 -9.97
C LEU A 10 17.68 -3.28 -10.90
N ALA A 11 17.24 -3.19 -12.15
CA ALA A 11 17.81 -2.24 -13.10
C ALA A 11 17.66 -0.78 -12.64
N LEU A 12 16.56 -0.45 -11.97
CA LEU A 12 16.36 0.88 -11.40
C LEU A 12 17.30 1.13 -10.21
N ALA A 13 17.54 0.13 -9.36
CA ALA A 13 18.48 0.21 -8.24
C ALA A 13 19.90 0.50 -8.75
N GLU A 14 20.37 -0.27 -9.71
CA GLU A 14 21.70 -0.09 -10.32
C GLU A 14 21.84 1.29 -10.98
N LYS A 15 20.81 1.74 -11.71
CA LYS A 15 20.83 3.03 -12.40
C LYS A 15 20.84 4.23 -11.47
N THR A 16 20.15 4.14 -10.33
CA THR A 16 19.93 5.29 -9.42
C THR A 16 20.83 5.28 -8.20
N GLY A 17 21.45 4.14 -7.87
CA GLY A 17 22.16 3.93 -6.62
C GLY A 17 21.23 3.82 -5.40
N VAL A 18 19.91 3.80 -5.60
CA VAL A 18 18.93 3.62 -4.51
C VAL A 18 18.85 2.12 -4.15
N PRO A 19 18.89 1.76 -2.86
CA PRO A 19 18.73 0.38 -2.42
C PRO A 19 17.46 -0.30 -2.97
N LEU A 20 17.57 -1.58 -3.32
CA LEU A 20 16.49 -2.35 -3.95
C LEU A 20 15.23 -2.43 -3.05
N ASP A 21 15.44 -2.58 -1.75
CA ASP A 21 14.39 -2.60 -0.72
C ASP A 21 13.64 -1.26 -0.68
N ALA A 22 14.35 -0.14 -0.70
CA ALA A 22 13.74 1.19 -0.77
C ALA A 22 12.93 1.36 -2.07
N ILE A 23 13.44 0.89 -3.22
CA ILE A 23 12.70 0.89 -4.48
C ILE A 23 11.43 0.03 -4.37
N LEU A 24 11.53 -1.16 -3.81
CA LEU A 24 10.37 -2.05 -3.63
C LEU A 24 9.31 -1.38 -2.74
N GLU A 25 9.73 -0.73 -1.66
CA GLU A 25 8.85 0.04 -0.80
C GLU A 25 8.16 1.19 -1.56
N TYR A 26 8.91 1.99 -2.32
CA TYR A 26 8.32 3.07 -3.13
C TYR A 26 7.34 2.55 -4.17
N VAL A 27 7.62 1.40 -4.79
CA VAL A 27 6.71 0.74 -5.72
C VAL A 27 5.42 0.30 -5.01
N LYS A 28 5.52 -0.34 -3.84
CA LYS A 28 4.36 -0.75 -3.03
C LYS A 28 3.48 0.43 -2.63
N LEU A 29 4.07 1.51 -2.12
CA LEU A 29 3.35 2.74 -1.79
C LEU A 29 2.66 3.35 -3.01
N SER A 30 3.37 3.39 -4.15
CA SER A 30 2.82 3.92 -5.39
C SER A 30 1.66 3.06 -5.90
N ASP A 31 1.73 1.75 -5.73
CA ASP A 31 0.66 0.83 -6.10
C ASP A 31 -0.57 1.02 -5.20
N LEU A 32 -0.40 1.11 -3.88
CA LEU A 32 -1.48 1.44 -2.93
C LEU A 32 -2.11 2.81 -3.22
N ALA A 33 -1.31 3.81 -3.61
CA ALA A 33 -1.78 5.15 -3.93
C ALA A 33 -2.65 5.21 -5.20
N ARG A 34 -2.73 4.12 -5.98
CA ARG A 34 -3.69 3.99 -7.09
C ARG A 34 -5.14 3.89 -6.62
N ILE A 35 -5.37 3.51 -5.36
CA ILE A 35 -6.70 3.52 -4.75
C ILE A 35 -7.12 4.99 -4.57
N PRO A 36 -8.22 5.46 -5.18
CA PRO A 36 -8.67 6.84 -5.05
C PRO A 36 -8.84 7.24 -3.58
N GLY A 37 -8.34 8.43 -3.23
CA GLY A 37 -8.34 8.93 -1.84
C GLY A 37 -7.18 8.41 -0.98
N THR A 38 -6.39 7.44 -1.45
CA THR A 38 -5.19 6.94 -0.77
C THR A 38 -3.97 7.77 -1.19
N LYS A 39 -3.66 8.81 -0.42
CA LYS A 39 -2.44 9.62 -0.59
C LYS A 39 -1.28 9.08 0.26
N GLY A 40 -0.13 9.75 0.24
CA GLY A 40 1.12 9.32 0.91
C GLY A 40 0.93 8.80 2.34
N ILE A 41 0.31 9.57 3.24
CA ILE A 41 0.11 9.16 4.64
C ILE A 41 -0.80 7.92 4.77
N ARG A 42 -1.85 7.81 3.95
CA ARG A 42 -2.76 6.66 4.01
C ARG A 42 -2.12 5.40 3.40
N ALA A 43 -1.39 5.54 2.29
CA ALA A 43 -0.62 4.46 1.69
C ALA A 43 0.45 3.95 2.68
N ARG A 44 1.13 4.88 3.35
CA ARG A 44 2.10 4.60 4.41
C ARG A 44 1.48 3.82 5.56
N LEU A 45 0.34 4.27 6.08
CA LEU A 45 -0.39 3.57 7.13
C LEU A 45 -0.68 2.11 6.73
N TYR A 46 -1.21 1.88 5.53
CA TYR A 46 -1.51 0.53 5.06
C TYR A 46 -0.25 -0.32 4.93
N HIS A 47 0.80 0.23 4.32
CA HIS A 47 2.08 -0.44 4.15
C HIS A 47 2.68 -0.88 5.50
N ASP A 48 2.80 0.04 6.44
CA ASP A 48 3.45 -0.22 7.73
C ASP A 48 2.59 -1.13 8.63
N ALA A 49 1.26 -1.12 8.44
CA ALA A 49 0.35 -2.07 9.05
C ALA A 49 0.36 -3.47 8.39
N GLY A 50 1.21 -3.69 7.37
CA GLY A 50 1.39 -4.98 6.67
C GLY A 50 0.46 -5.22 5.49
N VAL A 51 -0.40 -4.25 5.15
CA VAL A 51 -1.28 -4.24 3.96
C VAL A 51 -0.57 -3.50 2.82
N ASP A 52 0.58 -4.04 2.43
CA ASP A 52 1.57 -3.38 1.59
C ASP A 52 1.40 -3.61 0.08
N THR A 53 0.36 -4.31 -0.34
CA THR A 53 0.01 -4.51 -1.75
C THR A 53 -1.48 -4.33 -1.98
N VAL A 54 -1.85 -3.98 -3.22
CA VAL A 54 -3.26 -3.89 -3.64
C VAL A 54 -3.96 -5.26 -3.53
N ASP A 55 -3.24 -6.35 -3.80
CA ASP A 55 -3.77 -7.71 -3.65
C ASP A 55 -4.12 -8.01 -2.19
N LYS A 56 -3.23 -7.72 -1.23
CA LYS A 56 -3.54 -7.88 0.20
C LYS A 56 -4.70 -7.01 0.62
N MET A 57 -4.76 -5.75 0.18
CA MET A 57 -5.89 -4.85 0.46
C MET A 57 -7.22 -5.45 -0.03
N ALA A 58 -7.23 -6.13 -1.18
CA ALA A 58 -8.44 -6.73 -1.74
C ALA A 58 -8.96 -7.94 -0.93
N GLU A 59 -8.12 -8.58 -0.14
CA GLU A 59 -8.48 -9.77 0.65
C GLU A 59 -9.14 -9.45 1.99
N TRP A 60 -9.03 -8.21 2.47
CA TRP A 60 -9.57 -7.81 3.76
C TRP A 60 -11.10 -7.68 3.79
N ASP A 61 -11.67 -7.96 4.96
CA ASP A 61 -13.00 -7.46 5.34
C ASP A 61 -12.90 -5.97 5.76
N PRO A 62 -13.83 -5.08 5.34
CA PRO A 62 -13.77 -3.66 5.69
C PRO A 62 -13.83 -3.33 7.19
N VAL A 63 -14.59 -4.09 7.97
CA VAL A 63 -14.74 -3.87 9.41
C VAL A 63 -13.47 -4.31 10.11
N GLU A 64 -12.95 -5.49 9.76
CA GLU A 64 -11.71 -6.04 10.32
C GLU A 64 -10.49 -5.19 9.97
N LEU A 65 -10.36 -4.77 8.70
CA LEU A 65 -9.29 -3.88 8.26
C LEU A 65 -9.27 -2.60 9.09
N ARG A 66 -10.44 -1.96 9.24
CA ARG A 66 -10.51 -0.71 10.00
C ARG A 66 -10.16 -0.93 11.47
N ALA A 67 -10.68 -1.98 12.09
CA ALA A 67 -10.38 -2.29 13.49
C ALA A 67 -8.87 -2.52 13.70
N MET A 68 -8.25 -3.28 12.80
CA MET A 68 -6.80 -3.51 12.79
C MET A 68 -6.03 -2.20 12.66
N LEU A 69 -6.42 -1.31 11.73
CA LEU A 69 -5.73 -0.03 11.50
C LEU A 69 -5.89 0.93 12.69
N VAL A 70 -7.04 0.95 13.36
CA VAL A 70 -7.22 1.72 14.61
C VAL A 70 -6.24 1.21 15.68
N SER A 71 -6.23 -0.10 15.91
CA SER A 71 -5.33 -0.73 16.87
C SER A 71 -3.84 -0.48 16.55
N PHE A 72 -3.49 -0.50 15.26
CA PHE A 72 -2.14 -0.20 14.79
C PHE A 72 -1.73 1.24 15.13
N VAL A 73 -2.58 2.23 14.81
CA VAL A 73 -2.30 3.65 15.10
C VAL A 73 -2.14 3.86 16.60
N GLU A 74 -3.05 3.30 17.41
CA GLU A 74 -3.01 3.42 18.88
C GLU A 74 -1.73 2.80 19.48
N ARG A 75 -1.33 1.62 19.00
CA ARG A 75 -0.17 0.89 19.54
C ARG A 75 1.18 1.47 19.10
N THR A 76 1.25 2.04 17.88
CA THR A 76 2.52 2.50 17.30
C THR A 76 2.73 4.00 17.41
N GLY A 77 1.69 4.78 17.70
CA GLY A 77 1.77 6.24 17.67
C GLY A 77 1.94 6.79 16.25
N PHE A 78 1.43 6.07 15.25
CA PHE A 78 1.52 6.46 13.85
C PHE A 78 1.00 7.89 13.63
N ASP A 79 1.75 8.71 12.89
CA ASP A 79 1.38 10.10 12.57
C ASP A 79 0.29 10.15 11.48
N GLY A 80 -0.93 9.81 11.87
CA GLY A 80 -2.10 9.77 11.00
C GLY A 80 -3.30 9.11 11.67
N ILE A 81 -4.41 9.01 10.93
CA ILE A 81 -5.64 8.41 11.43
C ILE A 81 -6.08 7.23 10.57
N ALA A 82 -6.68 6.24 11.23
CA ALA A 82 -7.35 5.14 10.56
C ALA A 82 -8.47 5.64 9.61
N PRO A 83 -8.75 4.92 8.52
CA PRO A 83 -9.83 5.26 7.59
C PRO A 83 -11.19 5.31 8.29
N LEU A 84 -12.08 6.15 7.77
CA LEU A 84 -13.49 6.04 8.08
C LEU A 84 -14.06 4.70 7.56
N PRO A 85 -15.13 4.14 8.14
CA PRO A 85 -15.71 2.87 7.68
C PRO A 85 -16.01 2.83 6.17
N LYS A 86 -16.55 3.93 5.63
CA LYS A 86 -16.83 4.07 4.19
C LYS A 86 -15.55 4.10 3.34
N GLU A 87 -14.49 4.72 3.84
CA GLU A 87 -13.20 4.78 3.14
C GLU A 87 -12.55 3.39 3.08
N ALA A 88 -12.57 2.64 4.18
CA ALA A 88 -12.06 1.26 4.22
C ALA A 88 -12.81 0.36 3.22
N ALA A 89 -14.14 0.40 3.25
CA ALA A 89 -14.97 -0.36 2.30
C ALA A 89 -14.71 0.05 0.84
N SER A 90 -14.58 1.35 0.57
CA SER A 90 -14.29 1.86 -0.78
C SER A 90 -12.89 1.46 -1.26
N ALA A 91 -11.89 1.48 -0.37
CA ALA A 91 -10.52 1.09 -0.67
C ALA A 91 -10.45 -0.39 -1.09
N ILE A 92 -11.07 -1.28 -0.31
CA ILE A 92 -11.13 -2.72 -0.61
C ILE A 92 -11.89 -2.97 -1.92
N ALA A 93 -13.07 -2.35 -2.09
CA ALA A 93 -13.87 -2.51 -3.30
C ALA A 93 -13.14 -1.99 -4.55
N THR A 94 -12.29 -0.97 -4.41
CA THR A 94 -11.45 -0.48 -5.50
C THR A 94 -10.28 -1.41 -5.75
N ALA A 95 -9.58 -1.87 -4.71
CA ALA A 95 -8.48 -2.81 -4.82
C ALA A 95 -8.88 -4.08 -5.60
N LYS A 96 -10.06 -4.64 -5.31
CA LYS A 96 -10.63 -5.80 -6.04
C LYS A 96 -10.82 -5.58 -7.55
N ARG A 97 -10.91 -4.32 -8.00
CA ARG A 97 -11.17 -3.95 -9.40
C ARG A 97 -9.94 -3.36 -10.09
N LEU A 98 -8.89 -3.05 -9.36
CA LEU A 98 -7.69 -2.47 -9.94
C LEU A 98 -6.95 -3.53 -10.77
N PRO A 99 -6.46 -3.17 -11.97
CA PRO A 99 -5.63 -4.09 -12.74
C PRO A 99 -4.31 -4.34 -12.01
N LYS A 100 -3.83 -5.58 -12.05
CA LYS A 100 -2.51 -5.97 -11.54
C LYS A 100 -1.45 -5.35 -12.44
N VAL A 101 -0.75 -4.33 -11.94
CA VAL A 101 0.27 -3.59 -12.69
C VAL A 101 1.67 -3.91 -12.19
N VAL A 102 1.82 -4.20 -10.90
CA VAL A 102 3.09 -4.60 -10.28
C VAL A 102 3.13 -6.12 -10.15
N GLU A 103 4.28 -6.69 -10.47
CA GLU A 103 4.59 -8.10 -10.28
C GLU A 103 5.55 -8.16 -9.09
N TYR A 104 5.02 -8.63 -7.95
CA TYR A 104 5.74 -8.71 -6.68
C TYR A 104 6.65 -9.93 -6.64
#